data_AF-A0A843CXU3-F1
#
_entry.id   AF-A0A843CXU3-F1
#
_cell.length_a   1.000
_cell.length_b   1.000
_cell.length_c   1.000
_cell.angle_alpha   90.00
_cell.angle_beta   90.00
_cell.angle_gamma   90.00
#
_symmetry.space_group_name_H-M   'P 1'
#
loop_
_entity.id
_entity.type
_entity.pdbx_description
1 polymer ?
#
loop_
_entity_poly.entity_id
_entity_poly.type
_entity_poly.pdbx_seq_one_letter_code
_entity_poly.pdbx_strand_id
1 'polypeptide(L)'
;MASDTGISMVLLPFEELPAVYVRNGATARTIDLSEYEIAEKLLMKAIHAYNEERSEKFVEYMSQNPDADWTRTDIFIEPEKYYRQYIPYTNGKGERCLWINFFRHPVGNWLEHRVSVEGGGNSFFSIGLNMDTGKRFDFRTNEE
;
A
#
# COMPACT_ATOMS: atom_id res chain seq x y z
N MET A 1 -16.01 -21.20 -11.45
CA MET A 1 -16.26 -19.75 -11.37
C MET A 1 -16.42 -19.43 -9.89
N ALA A 2 -15.33 -19.05 -9.23
CA ALA A 2 -15.36 -18.74 -7.81
C ALA A 2 -15.95 -17.33 -7.63
N SER A 3 -16.86 -17.23 -6.68
CA SER A 3 -17.63 -16.06 -6.30
C SER A 3 -16.75 -14.84 -6.05
N ASP A 4 -17.03 -13.78 -6.80
CA ASP A 4 -16.57 -12.42 -6.54
C ASP A 4 -17.29 -11.90 -5.28
N THR A 5 -16.82 -12.33 -4.11
CA THR A 5 -17.13 -11.61 -2.87
C THR A 5 -16.57 -10.22 -3.04
N GLY A 6 -17.41 -9.19 -3.11
CA GLY A 6 -17.02 -7.77 -3.30
C GLY A 6 -16.19 -7.17 -2.16
N ILE A 7 -15.41 -7.99 -1.46
CA ILE A 7 -14.44 -7.64 -0.43
C ILE A 7 -13.16 -7.23 -1.15
N SER A 8 -12.87 -5.93 -1.14
CA SER A 8 -11.63 -5.36 -1.66
C SER A 8 -10.61 -5.05 -0.55
N MET A 9 -10.95 -5.30 0.71
CA MET A 9 -10.08 -4.97 1.85
C MET A 9 -10.22 -5.98 2.98
N VAL A 10 -9.12 -6.20 3.71
CA VAL A 10 -9.09 -7.02 4.92
C VAL A 10 -8.15 -6.42 5.96
N LEU A 11 -8.49 -6.60 7.24
CA LEU A 11 -7.62 -6.31 8.36
C LEU A 11 -6.91 -7.59 8.78
N LEU A 12 -5.58 -7.60 8.73
CA LEU A 12 -4.78 -8.74 9.20
C LEU A 12 -4.12 -8.41 10.55
N PRO A 13 -4.11 -9.36 11.49
CA PRO A 13 -3.42 -9.19 12.77
C PRO A 13 -1.90 -9.19 12.57
N PHE A 14 -1.22 -8.21 13.16
CA PHE A 14 0.24 -8.05 13.04
C PHE A 14 1.01 -9.24 13.65
N GLU A 15 0.45 -9.89 14.65
CA GLU A 15 1.04 -11.04 15.36
C GLU A 15 1.05 -12.34 14.53
N GLU A 16 0.27 -12.40 13.44
CA GLU A 16 0.29 -13.52 12.50
C GLU A 16 1.32 -13.33 11.37
N LEU A 17 2.08 -12.23 11.39
CA LEU A 17 3.14 -12.01 10.41
C LEU A 17 4.33 -12.94 10.65
N PRO A 18 4.93 -13.48 9.57
CA PRO A 18 6.23 -14.14 9.67
C PRO A 18 7.27 -13.23 10.35
N ALA A 19 8.13 -13.82 11.19
CA ALA A 19 9.11 -13.08 12.00
C ALA A 19 10.00 -12.12 11.20
N VAL A 20 10.25 -12.41 9.92
CA VAL A 20 11.05 -11.57 9.00
C VAL A 20 10.43 -10.19 8.78
N TYR A 21 9.11 -10.06 8.98
CA TYR A 21 8.35 -8.84 8.78
C TYR A 21 8.02 -8.10 10.09
N VAL A 22 8.31 -8.72 11.25
CA VAL A 22 8.09 -8.11 12.56
C VAL A 22 9.19 -7.09 12.80
N ARG A 23 8.82 -5.82 12.90
CA ARG A 23 9.77 -4.74 13.20
C ARG A 23 10.23 -4.82 14.64
N ASN A 24 11.51 -4.50 14.87
CA ASN A 24 12.09 -4.61 16.20
C ASN A 24 11.37 -3.69 17.20
N GLY A 25 10.93 -4.25 18.33
CA GLY A 25 10.14 -3.55 19.35
C GLY A 25 8.70 -3.22 18.95
N ALA A 26 8.21 -3.70 17.79
CA ALA A 26 6.82 -3.50 17.41
C ALA A 26 5.89 -4.50 18.10
N THR A 27 4.68 -4.05 18.41
CA THR A 27 3.63 -4.88 19.01
C THR A 27 2.36 -4.82 18.19
N ALA A 28 1.57 -5.91 18.25
CA ALA A 28 0.26 -5.94 17.63
C ALA A 28 -0.67 -4.92 18.29
N ARG A 29 -1.58 -4.37 17.49
CA ARG A 29 -2.67 -3.51 17.95
C ARG A 29 -3.88 -3.74 17.07
N THR A 30 -5.04 -3.33 17.55
CA THR A 30 -6.24 -3.18 16.72
C THR A 30 -6.32 -1.75 16.17
N ILE A 31 -7.17 -1.57 15.17
CA ILE A 31 -7.56 -0.25 14.66
C ILE A 31 -9.07 -0.13 14.81
N ASP A 32 -9.56 1.01 15.31
CA ASP A 32 -11.00 1.30 15.34
C ASP A 32 -11.48 2.05 14.10
N LEU A 33 -12.79 2.24 13.98
CA LEU A 33 -13.40 2.89 12.82
C LEU A 33 -12.92 4.35 12.64
N SER A 34 -12.75 5.09 13.74
CA SER A 34 -12.29 6.48 13.68
C SER A 34 -10.83 6.59 13.24
N GLU A 35 -9.99 5.65 13.70
CA GLU A 35 -8.60 5.55 13.27
C GLU A 35 -8.50 5.10 11.80
N TYR A 36 -9.41 4.24 11.34
CA TYR A 36 -9.50 3.84 9.94
C TYR A 36 -9.80 5.04 9.02
N GLU A 37 -10.73 5.92 9.39
CA GLU A 37 -11.02 7.13 8.61
C GLU A 37 -9.80 8.07 8.52
N ILE A 38 -9.03 8.19 9.60
CA ILE A 38 -7.77 8.96 9.60
C ILE A 38 -6.76 8.29 8.67
N ALA A 39 -6.68 6.96 8.71
CA ALA A 39 -5.73 6.20 7.90
C ALA A 39 -6.04 6.37 6.41
N GLU A 40 -7.29 6.29 6.01
CA GLU A 40 -7.70 6.50 4.62
C GLU A 40 -7.39 7.94 4.15
N LYS A 41 -7.61 8.95 5.00
CA LYS A 41 -7.22 10.34 4.66
C LYS A 41 -5.71 10.49 4.46
N LEU A 42 -4.90 9.88 5.34
CA LEU A 42 -3.44 9.89 5.22
C LEU A 42 -2.96 9.12 3.99
N LEU A 43 -3.59 7.97 3.70
CA LEU A 43 -3.33 7.16 2.53
C LEU A 43 -3.58 7.97 1.24
N MET A 44 -4.76 8.59 1.12
CA MET A 44 -5.11 9.38 -0.06
C MET A 44 -4.14 10.55 -0.26
N LYS A 45 -3.76 11.23 0.83
CA LYS A 45 -2.73 12.29 0.76
C LYS A 45 -1.38 11.75 0.28
N ALA A 46 -0.98 10.57 0.77
CA ALA A 46 0.29 9.96 0.38
C ALA A 46 0.31 9.50 -1.08
N ILE A 47 -0.78 8.90 -1.57
CA ILE A 47 -0.94 8.48 -2.97
C ILE A 47 -1.00 9.70 -3.88
N HIS A 48 -1.73 10.75 -3.50
CA HIS A 48 -1.79 11.99 -4.28
C HIS A 48 -0.40 12.61 -4.47
N ALA A 49 0.36 12.77 -3.38
CA ALA A 49 1.72 13.29 -3.45
C ALA A 49 2.65 12.42 -4.31
N TYR A 50 2.49 11.09 -4.25
CA TYR A 50 3.26 10.17 -5.09
C TYR A 50 2.91 10.31 -6.58
N ASN A 51 1.61 10.38 -6.90
CA ASN A 51 1.15 10.56 -8.28
C ASN A 51 1.56 11.93 -8.84
N GLU A 52 1.56 12.98 -8.03
CA GLU A 52 2.02 14.32 -8.43
C GLU A 52 3.51 14.31 -8.79
N GLU A 53 4.36 13.76 -7.91
CA GLU A 53 5.81 13.60 -8.17
C GLU A 53 6.07 12.76 -9.44
N ARG A 54 5.29 11.69 -9.65
CA ARG A 54 5.32 10.87 -10.86
C ARG A 54 4.90 11.65 -12.10
N SER A 55 3.89 12.49 -11.99
CA SER A 55 3.41 13.30 -13.11
C SER A 55 4.48 14.27 -13.60
N GLU A 56 5.21 14.93 -12.69
CA GLU A 56 6.30 15.84 -13.04
C GLU A 56 7.43 15.11 -13.78
N LYS A 57 7.88 13.97 -13.21
CA LYS A 57 8.91 13.12 -13.82
C LYS A 57 8.46 12.54 -15.16
N PHE A 58 7.17 12.22 -15.29
CA PHE A 58 6.60 11.72 -16.53
C PHE A 58 6.59 12.80 -17.62
N VAL A 59 6.19 14.03 -17.29
CA VAL A 59 6.27 15.17 -18.24
C VAL A 59 7.71 15.40 -18.70
N GLU A 60 8.68 15.34 -17.78
CA GLU A 60 10.11 15.44 -18.12
C GLU A 60 10.55 14.31 -19.05
N TYR A 61 10.20 13.06 -18.74
CA TYR A 61 10.51 11.89 -19.59
C TYR A 61 9.93 12.03 -20.99
N MET A 62 8.66 12.45 -21.11
CA MET A 62 7.99 12.60 -22.41
C MET A 62 8.61 13.74 -23.24
N SER A 63 9.03 14.83 -22.60
CA SER A 63 9.78 15.91 -23.28
C SER A 63 11.09 15.38 -23.90
N GLN A 64 11.75 14.43 -23.23
CA GLN A 64 12.98 13.80 -23.70
C GLN A 64 12.75 12.65 -24.69
N ASN A 65 11.53 12.09 -24.75
CA ASN A 65 11.17 10.92 -25.55
C ASN A 65 9.85 11.15 -26.32
N PRO A 66 9.83 12.05 -27.32
CA PRO A 66 8.60 12.47 -27.99
C PRO A 66 7.87 11.35 -28.74
N ASP A 67 8.55 10.27 -29.09
CA ASP A 67 7.98 9.11 -29.79
C ASP A 67 7.45 8.00 -28.84
N ALA A 68 7.49 8.20 -27.53
CA ALA A 68 7.04 7.21 -26.56
C ALA A 68 5.51 7.03 -26.58
N ASP A 69 5.05 5.76 -26.50
CA ASP A 69 3.61 5.43 -26.47
C ASP A 69 3.01 5.69 -25.07
N TRP A 70 2.35 6.85 -24.97
CA TRP A 70 1.63 7.34 -23.80
C TRP A 70 0.45 6.47 -23.35
N THR A 71 -0.08 5.57 -24.19
CA THR A 71 -1.31 4.81 -23.87
C THR A 71 -1.06 3.58 -22.98
N ARG A 72 0.21 3.25 -22.71
CA ARG A 72 0.62 2.03 -21.99
C ARG A 72 1.15 2.29 -20.59
N THR A 73 1.02 3.51 -20.07
CA THR A 73 1.65 3.92 -18.82
C THR A 73 0.67 3.79 -17.65
N ASP A 74 0.78 2.67 -16.93
CA ASP A 74 0.14 2.46 -15.62
C ASP A 74 0.83 3.31 -14.53
N ILE A 75 1.17 4.57 -14.82
CA ILE A 75 2.08 5.41 -14.02
C ILE A 75 1.47 5.95 -12.73
N PHE A 76 0.14 5.98 -12.66
CA PHE A 76 -0.60 6.50 -11.51
C PHE A 76 -1.26 5.39 -10.70
N ILE A 77 -1.27 5.59 -9.40
CA ILE A 77 -1.96 4.70 -8.46
C ILE A 77 -3.38 5.22 -8.24
N GLU A 78 -4.35 4.38 -8.60
CA GLU A 78 -5.77 4.56 -8.35
C GLU A 78 -6.21 3.55 -7.28
N PRO A 79 -6.23 3.91 -5.99
CA PRO A 79 -6.35 2.95 -4.88
C PRO A 79 -7.64 2.10 -4.91
N GLU A 80 -8.69 2.53 -5.60
CA GLU A 80 -9.94 1.81 -5.86
C GLU A 80 -9.76 0.59 -6.78
N LYS A 81 -8.70 0.55 -7.58
CA LYS A 81 -8.36 -0.59 -8.46
C LYS A 81 -7.59 -1.71 -7.74
N TYR A 82 -7.35 -1.56 -6.44
CA TYR A 82 -6.52 -2.47 -5.67
C TYR A 82 -7.30 -3.09 -4.52
N TYR A 83 -7.06 -4.38 -4.33
CA TYR A 83 -7.31 -5.09 -3.09
C TYR A 83 -6.28 -4.67 -2.05
N ARG A 84 -6.67 -4.68 -0.77
CA ARG A 84 -5.88 -4.09 0.31
C ARG A 84 -5.80 -4.99 1.54
N GLN A 85 -4.62 -5.07 2.14
CA GLN A 85 -4.41 -5.67 3.45
C GLN A 85 -3.93 -4.60 4.43
N TYR A 86 -4.73 -4.33 5.45
CA TYR A 86 -4.42 -3.38 6.52
C TYR A 86 -3.79 -4.13 7.69
N ILE A 87 -2.63 -3.69 8.14
CA ILE A 87 -1.85 -4.37 9.19
C ILE A 87 -1.43 -3.32 10.23
N PRO A 88 -2.25 -3.09 11.27
CA PRO A 88 -1.97 -2.11 12.29
C PRO A 88 -0.96 -2.63 13.32
N TYR A 89 -0.03 -1.79 13.74
CA TYR A 89 0.96 -2.12 14.78
C TYR A 89 1.41 -0.88 15.54
N THR A 90 1.92 -1.05 16.75
CA THR A 90 2.62 0.01 17.48
C THR A 90 4.12 -0.19 17.28
N ASN A 91 4.86 0.85 16.90
CA ASN A 91 6.29 0.73 16.67
C ASN A 91 7.09 0.77 17.99
N GLY A 92 8.41 0.53 17.92
CA GLY A 92 9.28 0.55 19.11
C GLY A 92 9.41 1.89 19.84
N LYS A 93 8.83 2.97 19.30
CA LYS A 93 8.73 4.29 19.96
C LYS A 93 7.37 4.49 20.64
N GLY A 94 6.47 3.52 20.58
CA GLY A 94 5.09 3.64 21.07
C GLY A 94 4.15 4.38 20.11
N GLU A 95 4.56 4.64 18.86
CA GLU A 95 3.73 5.36 17.89
C GLU A 95 2.82 4.40 17.12
N ARG A 96 1.59 4.84 16.87
CA ARG A 96 0.59 4.12 16.09
C ARG A 96 0.98 4.09 14.62
N CYS A 97 1.15 2.90 14.08
CA CYS A 97 1.51 2.66 12.69
C CYS A 97 0.48 1.77 11.99
N LEU A 98 0.47 1.87 10.67
CA LEU A 98 -0.34 1.06 9.78
C LEU A 98 0.50 0.70 8.55
N TRP A 99 0.61 -0.58 8.25
CA TRP A 99 1.19 -1.06 7.01
C TRP A 99 0.07 -1.56 6.10
N ILE A 100 0.05 -1.10 4.86
CA ILE A 100 -0.95 -1.48 3.87
C ILE A 100 -0.27 -2.08 2.65
N ASN A 101 -0.67 -3.30 2.27
CA ASN A 101 -0.32 -3.89 0.98
C ASN A 101 -1.46 -3.66 -0.02
N PHE A 102 -1.09 -3.42 -1.28
CA PHE A 102 -2.01 -3.21 -2.40
C PHE A 102 -1.69 -4.18 -3.52
N PHE A 103 -2.73 -4.75 -4.13
CA PHE A 103 -2.60 -5.63 -5.28
C PHE A 103 -3.84 -5.58 -6.20
N ARG A 104 -3.65 -5.60 -7.52
CA ARG A 104 -4.77 -5.42 -8.48
C ARG A 104 -5.70 -6.63 -8.63
N HIS A 105 -5.23 -7.82 -8.26
CA HIS A 105 -6.00 -9.06 -8.37
C HIS A 105 -5.77 -9.93 -7.13
N PRO A 106 -6.76 -10.72 -6.66
CA PRO A 106 -6.58 -11.61 -5.51
C PRO A 106 -5.37 -12.53 -5.67
N VAL A 107 -4.53 -12.63 -4.63
CA VAL A 107 -3.33 -13.49 -4.64
C VAL A 107 -3.41 -14.50 -3.51
N GLY A 108 -3.51 -15.79 -3.86
CA GLY A 108 -3.61 -16.86 -2.86
C GLY A 108 -4.72 -16.61 -1.83
N ASN A 109 -4.46 -16.96 -0.57
CA ASN A 109 -5.39 -16.73 0.56
C ASN A 109 -5.18 -15.34 1.18
N TRP A 110 -5.26 -14.28 0.37
CA TRP A 110 -4.98 -12.91 0.80
C TRP A 110 -5.89 -12.40 1.94
N LEU A 111 -7.04 -13.03 2.16
CA LEU A 111 -7.92 -12.70 3.29
C LEU A 111 -7.37 -13.17 4.64
N GLU A 112 -6.46 -14.14 4.64
CA GLU A 112 -5.93 -14.78 5.85
C GLU A 112 -4.43 -14.53 6.02
N HIS A 113 -3.70 -14.35 4.93
CA HIS A 113 -2.24 -14.27 4.96
C HIS A 113 -1.70 -13.07 4.20
N ARG A 114 -0.67 -12.43 4.75
CA ARG A 114 0.02 -11.31 4.12
C ARG A 114 0.49 -11.72 2.71
N VAL A 115 0.08 -10.95 1.71
CA VAL A 115 0.57 -11.10 0.34
C VAL A 115 2.03 -10.66 0.29
N SER A 116 2.88 -11.55 -0.21
CA SER A 116 4.26 -11.27 -0.57
C SER A 116 4.48 -11.72 -2.00
N VAL A 117 5.09 -10.86 -2.82
CA VAL A 117 5.39 -11.17 -4.21
C VAL A 117 6.84 -10.80 -4.50
N GLU A 118 7.46 -11.55 -5.40
CA GLU A 118 8.74 -11.21 -6.03
C GLU A 118 8.41 -10.54 -7.36
N GLY A 119 8.73 -9.24 -7.51
CA GLY A 119 8.35 -8.44 -8.68
C GLY A 119 6.88 -8.04 -8.74
N GLY A 120 6.44 -7.54 -9.89
CA GLY A 120 5.01 -7.30 -10.18
C GLY A 120 4.64 -5.88 -10.61
N GLY A 121 5.62 -5.01 -10.83
CA GLY A 121 5.44 -3.63 -11.28
C GLY A 121 4.39 -2.87 -10.47
N ASN A 122 3.59 -2.06 -11.18
CA ASN A 122 2.53 -1.25 -10.57
C ASN A 122 1.31 -2.08 -10.10
N SER A 123 1.31 -3.40 -10.32
CA SER A 123 0.26 -4.28 -9.82
C SER A 123 0.39 -4.59 -8.34
N PHE A 124 1.55 -4.30 -7.73
CA PHE A 124 1.82 -4.52 -6.31
C PHE A 124 2.62 -3.37 -5.71
N PHE A 125 2.13 -2.83 -4.61
CA PHE A 125 2.89 -1.88 -3.81
C PHE A 125 2.51 -1.98 -2.34
N SER A 126 3.33 -1.38 -1.47
CA SER A 126 3.00 -1.25 -0.06
C SER A 126 3.35 0.13 0.47
N ILE A 127 2.64 0.56 1.51
CA ILE A 127 2.87 1.84 2.18
C ILE A 127 2.78 1.66 3.69
N GLY A 128 3.70 2.27 4.42
CA GLY A 128 3.62 2.47 5.86
C GLY A 128 3.11 3.88 6.18
N LEU A 129 2.22 3.99 7.15
CA LEU A 129 1.70 5.26 7.67
C LEU A 129 1.95 5.32 9.16
N ASN A 130 2.50 6.43 9.63
CA ASN A 130 2.59 6.76 11.04
C ASN A 130 1.43 7.68 11.38
N MET A 131 0.48 7.18 12.16
CA MET A 131 -0.81 7.82 12.45
C MET A 131 -0.67 9.00 13.41
N ASP A 132 0.40 9.02 14.22
CA ASP A 132 0.66 10.10 15.19
C ASP A 132 1.35 11.29 14.56
N THR A 133 2.27 11.04 13.63
CA THR A 133 3.02 12.09 12.92
C THR A 133 2.40 12.49 11.59
N GLY A 134 1.46 11.69 11.07
CA GLY A 134 0.85 11.85 9.75
C GLY A 134 1.82 11.61 8.58
N LYS A 135 2.96 10.97 8.83
CA LYS A 135 4.00 10.74 7.82
C LYS A 135 3.87 9.35 7.20
N ARG A 136 4.09 9.28 5.88
CA ARG A 136 4.31 8.00 5.17
C ARG A 136 5.76 7.53 5.34
N PHE A 137 5.97 6.22 5.28
CA PHE A 137 7.27 5.55 5.24
C PHE A 137 7.15 4.24 4.44
N ASP A 138 8.26 3.63 4.05
CA ASP A 138 8.30 2.34 3.32
C ASP A 138 7.33 2.26 2.13
N PHE A 139 7.17 3.35 1.36
CA PHE A 139 6.45 3.30 0.10
C PHE A 139 7.34 2.55 -0.90
N ARG A 140 6.96 1.31 -1.20
CA ARG A 140 7.68 0.44 -2.15
C ARG A 140 6.72 0.03 -3.26
N THR A 141 6.99 0.48 -4.48
CA THR A 141 6.47 -0.15 -5.69
C THR A 141 7.44 -1.25 -6.08
N ASN A 142 6.94 -2.43 -6.41
CA ASN A 142 7.80 -3.53 -6.85
C ASN A 142 8.15 -3.31 -8.33
N GLU A 143 8.98 -2.31 -8.63
CA GLU A 143 9.42 -2.02 -9.99
C GLU A 143 10.57 -2.92 -10.43
N GLU A 144 10.30 -4.22 -10.57
CA GLU A 144 11.03 -5.14 -11.44
C GLU A 144 10.05 -6.18 -12.01
#